data_AF-A0A967N355-F1
#
_entry.id   AF-A0A967N355-F1
#
_cell.length_a   1.000
_cell.length_b   1.000
_cell.length_c   1.000
_cell.angle_alpha   90.00
_cell.angle_beta   90.00
_cell.angle_gamma   90.00
#
_symmetry.space_group_name_H-M   'P 1'
#
loop_
_entity.id
_entity.type
_entity.pdbx_description
1 polymer ?
#
loop_
_entity_poly.entity_id
_entity_poly.type
_entity_poly.pdbx_seq_one_letter_code
_entity_poly.pdbx_strand_id
1 'polypeptide(L)'
;AYLNFAKLGIVVREYVENMYGETDSPLHRGIGTDRFVALWLLDTPRVQERLEEGRPPPRAGEVGGAVGLEAETSGEVPVPGSPRLDLDAEAILVAVPAEIQALKERSMETAVAWREATRRTFVHYLTRGWEGRELLRPGQSRVAHYLLRREGDR
;
A
#
# COMPACT_ATOMS: atom_id res chain seq x y z
N ALA A 1 5.52 -6.86 -1.10
CA ALA A 1 4.51 -7.66 -1.81
C ALA A 1 4.81 -7.78 -3.32
N TYR A 2 6.06 -8.11 -3.70
CA TYR A 2 6.45 -8.16 -5.12
C TYR A 2 5.73 -9.27 -5.88
N LEU A 3 5.73 -10.51 -5.36
CA LEU A 3 5.04 -11.64 -5.99
C LEU A 3 3.58 -11.32 -6.34
N ASN A 4 2.82 -10.84 -5.35
CA ASN A 4 1.40 -10.57 -5.45
C ASN A 4 1.06 -9.55 -6.55
N PHE A 5 1.61 -8.33 -6.47
CA PHE A 5 1.28 -7.28 -7.43
C PHE A 5 2.06 -7.41 -8.75
N ALA A 6 3.38 -7.63 -8.67
CA ALA A 6 4.25 -7.59 -9.84
C ALA A 6 4.07 -8.83 -10.74
N LYS A 7 4.02 -10.03 -10.13
CA LYS A 7 4.00 -11.29 -10.87
C LYS A 7 2.59 -11.83 -11.09
N LEU A 8 1.75 -11.83 -10.07
CA LEU A 8 0.40 -12.41 -10.15
C LEU A 8 -0.65 -11.41 -10.63
N GLY A 9 -0.34 -10.11 -10.65
CA GLY A 9 -1.26 -9.08 -11.15
C GLY A 9 -2.48 -8.85 -10.25
N ILE A 10 -2.43 -9.25 -8.97
CA ILE A 10 -3.55 -9.07 -8.04
C ILE A 10 -3.94 -7.60 -7.87
N VAL A 11 -5.16 -7.40 -7.41
CA VAL A 11 -5.67 -6.11 -6.93
C VAL A 11 -6.12 -6.23 -5.48
N VAL A 12 -6.21 -5.10 -4.79
CA VAL A 12 -6.72 -5.02 -3.42
C VAL A 12 -7.92 -4.09 -3.39
N ARG A 13 -9.07 -4.59 -2.97
CA ARG A 13 -10.33 -3.82 -2.88
C ARG A 13 -10.87 -3.70 -1.46
N GLU A 14 -10.32 -4.45 -0.52
CA GLU A 14 -10.81 -4.48 0.85
C GLU A 14 -9.65 -4.41 1.85
N TYR A 15 -9.92 -3.67 2.93
CA TYR A 15 -9.05 -3.52 4.07
C TYR A 15 -9.77 -4.02 5.32
N VAL A 16 -9.23 -5.04 5.95
CA VAL A 16 -9.75 -5.60 7.19
C VAL A 16 -8.92 -5.05 8.34
N GLU A 17 -9.53 -4.22 9.17
CA GLU A 17 -8.94 -3.75 10.42
C GLU A 17 -8.84 -4.91 11.42
N ASN A 18 -7.68 -5.05 12.07
CA ASN A 18 -7.45 -6.02 13.14
C ASN A 18 -7.98 -7.44 12.83
N MET A 19 -7.63 -7.98 11.65
CA MET A 19 -8.16 -9.28 11.15
C MET A 19 -8.03 -10.46 12.14
N TYR A 20 -7.06 -10.44 13.05
CA TYR A 20 -6.80 -11.48 14.05
C TYR A 20 -7.08 -11.02 15.48
N GLY A 21 -7.66 -9.84 15.68
CA GLY A 21 -7.92 -9.26 17.00
C GLY A 21 -6.66 -8.86 17.77
N GLU A 22 -6.77 -8.82 19.10
CA GLU A 22 -5.63 -8.64 20.00
C GLU A 22 -4.81 -9.93 20.04
N THR A 23 -3.54 -9.84 19.64
CA THR A 23 -2.65 -11.00 19.61
C THR A 23 -1.39 -10.74 20.41
N ASP A 24 -1.01 -11.67 21.29
CA ASP A 24 0.24 -11.65 22.05
C ASP A 24 1.48 -12.07 21.21
N SER A 25 1.27 -12.34 19.92
CA SER A 25 2.33 -12.78 19.01
C SER A 25 3.41 -11.69 18.85
N PRO A 26 4.70 -12.03 18.97
CA PRO A 26 5.81 -11.11 18.71
C PRO A 26 5.72 -10.41 17.35
N LEU A 27 5.14 -11.08 16.35
CA LEU A 27 5.00 -10.57 14.99
C LEU A 27 4.05 -9.35 14.90
N HIS A 28 3.01 -9.34 15.72
CA HIS A 28 1.93 -8.35 15.68
C HIS A 28 1.95 -7.34 16.84
N ARG A 29 2.83 -7.57 17.83
CA ARG A 29 2.97 -6.68 18.99
C ARG A 29 3.05 -5.21 18.57
N GLY A 30 2.10 -4.43 19.08
CA GLY A 30 2.14 -2.97 19.13
C GLY A 30 1.35 -2.21 18.05
N ILE A 31 1.08 -2.79 16.88
CA ILE A 31 0.46 -2.03 15.76
C ILE A 31 -0.79 -2.70 15.15
N GLY A 32 -1.33 -3.75 15.76
CA GLY A 32 -2.53 -4.44 15.29
C GLY A 32 -2.33 -5.29 14.02
N THR A 33 -3.39 -5.97 13.57
CA THR A 33 -3.30 -7.05 12.57
C THR A 33 -4.04 -6.76 11.28
N ASP A 34 -4.04 -5.51 10.84
CA ASP A 34 -4.73 -5.10 9.63
C ASP A 34 -4.22 -5.87 8.41
N ARG A 35 -5.13 -6.15 7.48
CA ARG A 35 -4.87 -6.96 6.30
C ARG A 35 -5.57 -6.39 5.08
N PHE A 36 -4.87 -6.46 3.95
CA PHE A 36 -5.52 -6.38 2.65
C PHE A 36 -6.11 -7.72 2.27
N VAL A 37 -7.28 -7.69 1.64
CA VAL A 37 -7.80 -8.84 0.90
C VAL A 37 -7.25 -8.76 -0.53
N ALA A 38 -6.31 -9.64 -0.85
CA ALA A 38 -5.76 -9.76 -2.19
C ALA A 38 -6.73 -10.53 -3.08
N LEU A 39 -7.20 -9.89 -4.15
CA LEU A 39 -8.05 -10.50 -5.16
C LEU A 39 -7.22 -10.86 -6.38
N TRP A 40 -7.23 -12.14 -6.73
CA TRP A 40 -6.58 -12.64 -7.93
C TRP A 40 -7.64 -12.96 -8.99
N LEU A 41 -7.85 -12.00 -9.89
CA LEU A 41 -8.86 -12.07 -10.94
C LEU A 41 -8.24 -12.70 -12.19
N LEU A 42 -8.24 -14.03 -12.22
CA LEU A 42 -7.47 -14.85 -13.17
C LEU A 42 -7.71 -14.48 -14.65
N ASP A 43 -8.96 -14.23 -15.03
CA ASP A 43 -9.36 -13.99 -16.43
C ASP A 43 -9.33 -12.51 -16.83
N THR A 44 -8.45 -11.71 -16.22
CA THR A 44 -8.32 -10.28 -16.55
C THR A 44 -7.13 -10.03 -17.48
N PRO A 45 -7.22 -9.03 -18.39
CA PRO A 45 -6.10 -8.65 -19.26
C PRO A 45 -4.82 -8.38 -18.46
N ARG A 46 -4.95 -7.76 -17.29
CA ARG A 46 -3.84 -7.50 -16.37
C ARG A 46 -3.10 -8.78 -15.97
N VAL A 47 -3.81 -9.84 -15.59
CA VAL A 47 -3.16 -11.11 -15.17
C VAL A 47 -2.50 -11.79 -16.37
N GLN A 48 -3.13 -11.77 -17.54
CA GLN A 48 -2.56 -12.28 -18.79
C GLN A 48 -1.27 -11.53 -19.17
N GLU A 49 -1.30 -10.20 -19.15
CA GLU A 49 -0.11 -9.36 -19.41
C GLU A 49 1.05 -9.69 -18.43
N ARG A 50 0.75 -9.99 -17.16
CA ARG A 50 1.79 -10.33 -16.16
C ARG A 50 2.34 -11.75 -16.30
N LEU A 51 1.48 -12.73 -16.50
CA LEU A 51 1.86 -14.15 -16.47
C LEU A 51 2.29 -14.68 -17.83
N GLU A 52 1.60 -14.30 -18.90
CA GLU A 52 1.85 -14.82 -20.26
C GLU A 52 2.86 -13.94 -21.00
N GLU A 53 2.64 -12.62 -20.98
CA GLU A 53 3.51 -11.67 -21.70
C GLU A 53 4.75 -11.25 -20.88
N GLY A 54 4.75 -11.53 -19.58
CA GLY A 54 5.84 -11.17 -18.68
C GLY A 54 6.03 -9.67 -18.50
N ARG A 55 4.99 -8.87 -18.78
CA ARG A 55 5.03 -7.40 -18.69
C ARG A 55 5.35 -6.98 -17.26
N PRO A 56 6.42 -6.20 -17.01
CA PRO A 56 6.74 -5.78 -15.65
C PRO A 56 5.72 -4.73 -15.16
N PRO A 57 5.53 -4.61 -13.83
CA PRO A 57 4.83 -3.46 -13.28
C PRO A 57 5.57 -2.16 -13.63
N PRO A 58 4.86 -1.01 -13.66
CA PRO A 58 5.50 0.28 -13.79
C PRO A 58 6.53 0.50 -12.67
N ARG A 59 7.61 1.20 -12.97
CA ARG A 59 8.62 1.59 -12.00
C ARG A 59 8.17 2.83 -11.22
N ALA A 60 8.71 2.98 -10.02
CA ALA A 60 8.51 4.21 -9.26
C ALA A 60 9.04 5.42 -10.07
N GLY A 61 8.21 6.47 -10.19
CA GLY A 61 8.51 7.65 -11.01
C GLY A 61 7.99 7.58 -12.45
N GLU A 62 7.62 6.40 -12.96
CA GLU A 62 6.97 6.28 -14.29
C GLU A 62 5.46 6.57 -14.21
N VAL A 63 4.88 6.45 -13.02
CA VAL A 63 3.45 6.72 -12.77
C VAL A 63 3.34 7.89 -11.81
N GLY A 64 2.75 8.98 -12.32
CA GLY A 64 2.30 10.11 -11.51
C GLY A 64 0.95 9.83 -10.85
N GLY A 65 0.62 10.61 -9.83
CA GLY A 65 -0.67 10.53 -9.15
C GLY A 65 -0.77 11.59 -8.06
N ALA A 66 -1.99 11.90 -7.64
CA ALA A 66 -2.21 12.72 -6.45
C ALA A 66 -1.73 11.95 -5.21
N VAL A 67 -1.09 12.61 -4.24
CA VAL A 67 -0.52 11.89 -3.09
C VAL A 67 -1.53 11.85 -1.94
N GLY A 68 -2.20 10.71 -1.76
CA GLY A 68 -3.18 10.50 -0.69
C GLY A 68 -2.56 10.35 0.69
N LEU A 69 -1.29 9.94 0.76
CA LEU A 69 -0.50 9.94 1.99
C LEU A 69 0.98 10.15 1.66
N GLU A 70 1.57 11.17 2.25
CA GLU A 70 2.98 11.52 2.10
C GLU A 70 3.84 10.93 3.23
N ALA A 71 5.15 10.88 3.01
CA ALA A 71 6.13 10.53 4.02
C ALA A 71 7.11 11.68 4.20
N GLU A 72 7.32 12.12 5.43
CA GLU A 72 8.45 12.98 5.77
C GLU A 72 9.69 12.13 6.01
N THR A 73 10.78 12.43 5.33
CA THR A 73 12.04 11.66 5.40
C THR A 73 13.24 12.49 5.86
N SER A 74 13.01 13.67 6.42
CA SER A 74 14.06 14.57 6.94
C SER A 74 14.79 13.96 8.15
N GLY A 75 14.08 13.16 8.96
CA GLY A 75 14.60 12.53 10.17
C GLY A 75 15.23 11.14 9.98
N GLU A 76 15.59 10.53 11.12
CA GLU A 76 16.22 9.20 11.20
C GLU A 76 15.31 8.07 10.70
N VAL A 77 14.00 8.21 10.90
CA VAL A 77 12.97 7.30 10.42
C VAL A 77 11.93 8.07 9.61
N PRO A 78 11.32 7.46 8.58
CA PRO A 78 10.24 8.10 7.85
C PRO A 78 9.00 8.22 8.75
N VAL A 79 8.31 9.36 8.69
CA VAL A 79 7.09 9.65 9.47
C VAL A 79 5.94 9.87 8.49
N PRO A 80 4.72 9.36 8.76
CA PRO A 80 3.59 9.63 7.88
C PRO A 80 3.15 11.09 7.98
N GLY A 81 2.81 11.68 6.84
CA GLY A 81 2.05 12.93 6.81
C GLY A 81 0.58 12.73 7.18
N SER A 82 -0.22 13.78 7.02
CA SER A 82 -1.68 13.68 7.17
C SER A 82 -2.33 13.07 5.94
N PRO A 83 -3.24 12.08 6.10
CA PRO A 83 -4.04 11.56 4.99
C PRO A 83 -4.84 12.66 4.28
N ARG A 84 -4.71 12.75 2.95
CA ARG A 84 -5.59 13.54 2.09
C ARG A 84 -6.70 12.63 1.58
N LEU A 85 -7.95 12.93 1.95
CA LEU A 85 -9.12 12.06 1.77
C LEU A 85 -10.21 12.70 0.89
N ASP A 86 -9.85 13.71 0.13
CA ASP A 86 -10.70 14.52 -0.72
C ASP A 86 -10.22 14.50 -2.19
N LEU A 87 -9.31 13.58 -2.51
CA LEU A 87 -8.73 13.49 -3.85
C LEU A 87 -9.67 12.77 -4.81
N ASP A 88 -9.85 13.38 -5.98
CA ASP A 88 -10.46 12.75 -7.15
C ASP A 88 -9.51 12.94 -8.34
N ALA A 89 -8.72 11.89 -8.61
CA ALA A 89 -7.67 11.90 -9.62
C ALA A 89 -7.69 10.56 -10.39
N GLU A 90 -6.90 10.43 -11.45
CA GLU A 90 -6.76 9.15 -12.17
C GLU A 90 -5.98 8.11 -11.34
N ALA A 91 -5.07 8.58 -10.51
CA ALA A 91 -4.20 7.75 -9.70
C ALA A 91 -3.91 8.41 -8.36
N ILE A 92 -3.91 7.61 -7.29
CA ILE A 92 -3.54 8.05 -5.94
C ILE A 92 -2.35 7.25 -5.43
N LEU A 93 -1.36 7.96 -4.90
CA LEU A 93 -0.17 7.37 -4.27
C LEU A 93 -0.30 7.41 -2.75
N VAL A 94 -0.10 6.27 -2.10
CA VAL A 94 -0.14 6.15 -0.63
C VAL A 94 1.20 5.64 -0.15
N ALA A 95 1.97 6.51 0.50
CA ALA A 95 3.25 6.17 1.09
C ALA A 95 3.09 5.11 2.19
N VAL A 96 4.09 4.22 2.29
CA VAL A 96 4.24 3.24 3.36
C VAL A 96 5.74 3.06 3.67
N PRO A 97 6.10 2.72 4.92
CA PRO A 97 7.49 2.43 5.23
C PRO A 97 7.93 1.18 4.47
N ALA A 98 9.11 1.25 3.85
CA ALA A 98 9.65 0.14 3.07
C ALA A 98 9.92 -1.10 3.94
N GLU A 99 10.35 -0.88 5.19
CA GLU A 99 10.74 -1.91 6.17
C GLU A 99 10.05 -1.66 7.52
N ILE A 100 8.78 -2.06 7.65
CA ILE A 100 7.98 -1.81 8.86
C ILE A 100 8.56 -2.48 10.12
N GLN A 101 9.22 -3.64 10.00
CA GLN A 101 9.78 -4.33 11.17
C GLN A 101 10.96 -3.54 11.76
N ALA A 102 11.88 -3.08 10.92
CA ALA A 102 12.99 -2.22 11.34
C ALA A 102 12.48 -0.89 11.93
N LEU A 103 11.35 -0.37 11.42
CA LEU A 103 10.73 0.81 11.99
C LEU A 103 10.17 0.56 13.40
N LYS A 104 9.48 -0.57 13.62
CA LYS A 104 8.96 -0.95 14.96
C LYS A 104 10.06 -1.04 16.01
N GLU A 105 11.23 -1.56 15.62
CA GLU A 105 12.40 -1.68 16.52
C GLU A 105 12.99 -0.31 16.89
N ARG A 106 13.00 0.63 15.94
CA ARG A 106 13.53 1.98 16.15
C ARG A 106 12.54 2.90 16.88
N SER A 107 11.26 2.83 16.51
CA SER A 107 10.21 3.66 17.06
C SER A 107 8.84 2.99 16.90
N MET A 108 8.34 2.42 17.99
CA MET A 108 6.99 1.86 18.02
C MET A 108 5.93 2.94 17.81
N GLU A 109 6.13 4.14 18.36
CA GLU A 109 5.24 5.28 18.19
C GLU A 109 5.07 5.63 16.71
N THR A 110 6.17 5.77 15.97
CA THR A 110 6.12 6.05 14.53
C THR A 110 5.48 4.90 13.75
N ALA A 111 5.70 3.64 14.15
CA ALA A 111 5.05 2.50 13.54
C ALA A 111 3.52 2.49 13.76
N VAL A 112 3.05 2.90 14.94
CA VAL A 112 1.61 3.10 15.23
C VAL A 112 1.05 4.22 14.37
N ALA A 113 1.72 5.37 14.31
CA ALA A 113 1.30 6.50 13.48
C ALA A 113 1.16 6.09 11.99
N TRP A 114 2.11 5.31 11.47
CA TRP A 114 2.03 4.76 10.12
C TRP A 114 0.82 3.86 9.94
N ARG A 115 0.52 3.01 10.93
CA ARG A 115 -0.64 2.13 10.86
C ARG A 115 -1.93 2.94 10.79
N GLU A 116 -2.11 3.91 11.68
CA GLU A 116 -3.32 4.73 11.73
C GLU A 116 -3.51 5.55 10.44
N ALA A 117 -2.44 6.20 9.96
CA ALA A 117 -2.50 6.99 8.74
C ALA A 117 -2.84 6.13 7.53
N THR A 118 -2.16 4.99 7.35
CA THR A 118 -2.42 4.09 6.22
C THR A 118 -3.80 3.44 6.31
N ARG A 119 -4.25 3.01 7.50
CA ARG A 119 -5.61 2.50 7.73
C ARG A 119 -6.65 3.50 7.26
N ARG A 120 -6.57 4.75 7.74
CA ARG A 120 -7.50 5.82 7.36
C ARG A 120 -7.53 6.03 5.86
N THR A 121 -6.36 6.10 5.21
CA THR A 121 -6.26 6.30 3.76
C THR A 121 -6.85 5.12 2.98
N PHE A 122 -6.45 3.88 3.30
CA PHE A 122 -6.91 2.71 2.57
C PHE A 122 -8.40 2.45 2.77
N VAL A 123 -8.90 2.47 4.00
CA VAL A 123 -10.34 2.28 4.26
C VAL A 123 -11.15 3.34 3.51
N HIS A 124 -10.73 4.60 3.53
CA HIS A 124 -11.43 5.67 2.84
C HIS A 124 -11.55 5.43 1.32
N TYR A 125 -10.43 5.19 0.64
CA TYR A 125 -10.43 5.06 -0.83
C TYR A 125 -11.00 3.71 -1.28
N LEU A 126 -10.64 2.60 -0.63
CA LEU A 126 -11.10 1.28 -1.05
C LEU A 126 -12.63 1.13 -0.93
N THR A 127 -13.24 1.72 0.11
CA THR A 127 -14.72 1.76 0.25
C THR A 127 -15.43 2.65 -0.78
N ARG A 128 -14.69 3.42 -1.57
CA ARG A 128 -15.20 4.33 -2.63
C ARG A 128 -14.91 3.83 -4.03
N GLY A 129 -14.65 2.53 -4.18
CA GLY A 129 -14.40 1.89 -5.48
C GLY A 129 -12.99 2.15 -6.02
N TRP A 130 -12.04 2.49 -5.16
CA TRP A 130 -10.62 2.45 -5.53
C TRP A 130 -10.04 1.08 -5.24
N GLU A 131 -9.01 0.71 -5.98
CA GLU A 131 -8.27 -0.52 -5.73
C GLU A 131 -6.76 -0.30 -5.78
N GLY A 132 -6.05 -0.95 -4.86
CA GLY A 132 -4.59 -1.01 -4.87
C GLY A 132 -4.12 -1.92 -6.00
N ARG A 133 -3.29 -1.39 -6.91
CA ARG A 133 -2.81 -2.12 -8.09
C ARG A 133 -1.32 -2.38 -8.09
N GLU A 134 -0.52 -1.48 -7.55
CA GLU A 134 0.94 -1.65 -7.54
C GLU A 134 1.51 -1.32 -6.17
N LEU A 135 2.66 -1.92 -5.89
CA LEU A 135 3.57 -1.47 -4.84
C LEU A 135 4.85 -0.98 -5.51
N LEU A 136 4.97 0.33 -5.64
CA LEU A 136 6.08 1.02 -6.26
C LEU A 136 7.18 1.25 -5.23
N ARG A 137 8.35 0.63 -5.44
CA ARG A 137 9.54 0.81 -4.59
C ARG A 137 10.64 1.56 -5.37
N PRO A 138 10.90 2.84 -5.09
CA PRO A 138 12.00 3.57 -5.72
C PRO A 138 13.34 3.13 -5.12
N GLY A 139 14.05 2.23 -5.81
CA GLY A 139 15.42 1.82 -5.45
C GLY A 139 15.58 1.46 -3.96
N GLN A 140 16.59 2.06 -3.32
CA GLN A 140 16.90 1.90 -1.88
C GLN A 140 16.16 2.90 -0.98
N SER A 141 15.01 3.44 -1.42
CA SER A 141 14.21 4.36 -0.60
C SER A 141 13.68 3.69 0.68
N ARG A 142 13.64 4.48 1.77
CA ARG A 142 12.98 4.10 3.04
C ARG A 142 11.45 4.07 2.93
N VAL A 143 10.90 4.55 1.82
CA VAL A 143 9.46 4.70 1.56
C VAL A 143 9.10 4.04 0.23
N ALA A 144 8.06 3.23 0.24
CA ALA A 144 7.40 2.70 -0.95
C ALA A 144 6.01 3.33 -1.08
N HIS A 145 5.38 3.20 -2.25
CA HIS A 145 4.05 3.73 -2.49
C HIS A 145 3.13 2.65 -3.03
N TYR A 146 1.94 2.53 -2.45
CA TYR A 146 0.84 1.85 -3.14
C TYR A 146 0.23 2.79 -4.17
N LEU A 147 -0.03 2.26 -5.36
CA LEU A 147 -0.78 2.94 -6.41
C LEU A 147 -2.24 2.49 -6.35
N LEU A 148 -3.14 3.43 -6.17
CA LEU A 148 -4.59 3.21 -6.22
C LEU A 148 -5.14 3.80 -7.53
N ARG A 149 -6.08 3.09 -8.14
CA ARG A 149 -6.89 3.56 -9.28
C ARG A 149 -8.36 3.22 -9.04
N ARG A 150 -9.28 3.85 -9.76
CA ARG A 150 -10.69 3.44 -9.70
C ARG A 150 -10.86 2.06 -10.33
N GLU A 151 -11.78 1.29 -9.77
CA GLU A 151 -12.20 0.03 -10.38
C GLU A 151 -12.73 0.29 -11.79
N GLY A 152 -12.24 -0.50 -12.76
CA GLY A 152 -12.63 -0.36 -14.17
C GLY A 152 -11.70 0.49 -15.04
N ASP A 153 -10.83 1.32 -14.44
CA ASP A 153 -9.80 2.02 -15.21
C ASP A 153 -8.79 1.00 -15.77
N ARG A 154 -8.45 1.09 -17.06
CA ARG A 154 -7.47 0.21 -17.71
C ARG A 154 -6.06 0.79 -17.54
#